data_AF-A0A1W9TGQ6-F1
#
_entry.id   AF-A0A1W9TGQ6-F1
#
_cell.length_a   1.000
_cell.length_b   1.000
_cell.length_c   1.000
_cell.angle_alpha   90.00
_cell.angle_beta   90.00
_cell.angle_gamma   90.00
#
_symmetry.space_group_name_H-M   'P 1'
#
loop_
_entity.id
_entity.type
_entity.pdbx_description
1 polymer ?
#
loop_
_entity_poly.entity_id
_entity_poly.type
_entity_poly.pdbx_seq_one_letter_code
_entity_poly.pdbx_strand_id
1 'polypeptide(L)'
;MILSLFYVRAKSTVAVEQQRAKIEELGARHLVSHKAYPLDSLDGVLAQDGIELDNVIFADGNGSLRFFTNSSEKTVVRLFETGPMGIDNRMLIYSAKVKSELDNGIAYLEMWCDIPGKGAFFSRGLAQPVSGSTNWTTVQTAFQLEAGQMPGNVKLNLVIEGVGTVWIDDIKLLSSPLN
;
A
#
# COMPACT_ATOMS: atom_id res chain seq x y z
N MET A 1 13.85 35.95 -15.87
CA MET A 1 12.43 35.85 -16.24
C MET A 1 12.19 34.43 -16.76
N ILE A 2 11.58 33.57 -15.92
CA ILE A 2 10.76 32.36 -16.23
C ILE A 2 11.49 31.26 -17.07
N LEU A 3 11.66 30.00 -16.63
CA LEU A 3 10.65 29.02 -16.26
C LEU A 3 11.17 27.97 -15.26
N SER A 4 10.39 27.80 -14.20
CA SER A 4 10.15 26.54 -13.50
C SER A 4 9.33 25.62 -14.40
N LEU A 5 9.87 24.46 -14.77
CA LEU A 5 9.14 23.22 -15.08
C LEU A 5 10.17 22.11 -15.31
N PHE A 6 9.83 20.85 -15.02
CA PHE A 6 10.68 19.64 -15.06
C PHE A 6 11.44 19.28 -13.77
N TYR A 7 10.75 19.32 -12.63
CA TYR A 7 11.05 18.40 -11.53
C TYR A 7 10.12 17.19 -11.66
N VAL A 8 10.65 15.99 -11.40
CA VAL A 8 10.05 14.65 -11.58
C VAL A 8 10.27 14.03 -12.97
N ARG A 9 11.53 13.67 -13.25
CA ARG A 9 11.91 12.68 -14.27
C ARG A 9 12.38 11.41 -13.55
N ALA A 10 11.68 10.30 -13.82
CA ALA A 10 12.04 8.89 -13.63
C ALA A 10 12.94 8.51 -12.44
N LYS A 11 12.36 7.80 -11.44
CA LYS A 11 13.16 6.96 -10.54
C LYS A 11 13.93 5.94 -11.39
N SER A 12 15.24 5.89 -11.22
CA SER A 12 16.15 5.00 -11.95
C SER A 12 15.82 3.53 -11.70
N THR A 13 15.99 2.68 -12.72
CA THR A 13 15.80 1.22 -12.69
C THR A 13 16.45 0.56 -11.46
N VAL A 14 17.59 1.10 -11.02
CA VAL A 14 18.34 0.66 -9.83
C VAL A 14 17.53 0.76 -8.54
N ALA A 15 16.74 1.83 -8.34
CA ALA A 15 15.94 2.00 -7.12
C ALA A 15 14.79 0.99 -7.06
N VAL A 16 14.22 0.64 -8.22
CA VAL A 16 13.15 -0.36 -8.33
C VAL A 16 13.70 -1.76 -8.09
N GLU A 17 14.88 -2.09 -8.63
CA GLU A 17 15.55 -3.37 -8.41
C GLU A 17 15.99 -3.55 -6.94
N GLN A 18 16.57 -2.51 -6.32
CA GLN A 18 16.90 -2.53 -4.89
C GLN A 18 15.66 -2.75 -4.02
N GLN A 19 14.53 -2.13 -4.39
CA GLN A 19 13.28 -2.33 -3.67
C GLN A 19 12.74 -3.77 -3.84
N ARG A 20 12.87 -4.37 -5.02
CA ARG A 20 12.48 -5.77 -5.29
C ARG A 20 13.33 -6.77 -4.51
N ALA A 21 14.66 -6.63 -4.57
CA ALA A 21 15.58 -7.50 -3.85
C ALA A 21 15.33 -7.44 -2.33
N LYS A 22 15.05 -6.25 -1.81
CA LYS A 22 14.72 -6.06 -0.39
C LYS A 22 13.39 -6.71 -0.02
N ILE A 23 12.38 -6.66 -0.88
CA ILE A 23 11.10 -7.34 -0.69
C ILE A 23 11.29 -8.88 -0.60
N GLU A 24 12.10 -9.45 -1.48
CA GLU A 24 12.36 -10.90 -1.51
C GLU A 24 13.13 -11.36 -0.26
N GLU A 25 14.15 -10.60 0.16
CA GLU A 25 14.90 -10.88 1.39
C GLU A 25 14.01 -10.82 2.65
N LEU A 26 13.05 -9.89 2.70
CA LEU A 26 12.11 -9.78 3.83
C LEU A 26 11.21 -11.01 3.96
N GLY A 27 10.88 -11.67 2.85
CA GLY A 27 10.11 -12.92 2.85
C GLY A 27 10.80 -14.09 3.56
N ALA A 28 12.13 -14.03 3.71
CA ALA A 28 12.92 -15.04 4.43
C ALA A 28 13.14 -14.74 5.92
N ARG A 29 12.71 -13.57 6.42
CA ARG A 29 12.91 -13.14 7.82
C ARG A 29 11.73 -13.53 8.72
N HIS A 30 11.97 -13.60 10.03
CA HIS A 30 10.89 -13.71 11.01
C HIS A 30 10.04 -12.43 10.99
N LEU A 31 8.89 -12.50 10.32
CA LEU A 31 7.93 -11.40 10.25
C LEU A 31 7.03 -11.41 11.47
N VAL A 32 6.94 -10.27 12.14
CA VAL A 32 5.99 -10.02 13.23
C VAL A 32 4.76 -9.34 12.66
N SER A 33 3.58 -9.92 12.86
CA SER A 33 2.30 -9.31 12.47
C SER A 33 1.83 -8.31 13.52
N HIS A 34 1.44 -7.11 13.09
CA HIS A 34 0.93 -6.04 13.97
C HIS A 34 -0.55 -5.77 13.77
N LYS A 35 -1.00 -5.79 12.52
CA LYS A 35 -2.42 -5.61 12.14
C LYS A 35 -2.75 -6.51 10.96
N ALA A 36 -3.96 -7.05 10.98
CA ALA A 36 -4.55 -7.80 9.88
C ALA A 36 -5.98 -7.30 9.68
N TYR A 37 -6.36 -7.06 8.43
CA TYR A 37 -7.68 -6.61 8.04
C TYR A 37 -8.17 -7.54 6.91
N PRO A 38 -9.13 -8.45 7.20
CA PRO A 38 -9.62 -9.41 6.23
C PRO A 38 -10.55 -8.80 5.20
N LEU A 39 -11.04 -7.57 5.41
CA LEU A 39 -11.88 -6.85 4.43
C LEU A 39 -13.19 -7.55 4.04
N ASP A 40 -13.75 -8.31 4.99
CA ASP A 40 -15.08 -8.94 4.93
C ASP A 40 -16.23 -7.99 5.33
N SER A 41 -15.89 -6.78 5.80
CA SER A 41 -16.83 -5.72 6.18
C SER A 41 -16.21 -4.33 5.97
N LEU A 42 -17.02 -3.27 6.07
CA LEU A 42 -16.56 -1.88 6.00
C LEU A 42 -16.07 -1.35 7.36
N ASP A 43 -16.00 -2.19 8.38
CA ASP A 43 -15.63 -1.78 9.74
C ASP A 43 -14.20 -1.22 9.78
N GLY A 44 -14.09 0.04 10.22
CA GLY A 44 -12.82 0.75 10.32
C GLY A 44 -12.25 1.25 9.00
N VAL A 45 -12.90 0.98 7.86
CA VAL A 45 -12.51 1.53 6.55
C VAL A 45 -12.78 3.03 6.53
N LEU A 46 -11.76 3.83 6.22
CA LEU A 46 -11.83 5.29 6.33
C LEU A 46 -12.51 5.94 5.12
N ALA A 47 -12.25 5.47 3.92
CA ALA A 47 -12.93 5.96 2.73
C ALA A 47 -14.38 5.46 2.71
N GLN A 48 -15.30 6.34 2.29
CA GLN A 48 -16.74 6.09 2.32
C GLN A 48 -17.35 6.07 0.92
N ASP A 49 -16.74 6.82 -0.01
CA ASP A 49 -17.25 6.95 -1.37
C ASP A 49 -16.59 5.95 -2.32
N GLY A 50 -17.42 5.29 -3.14
CA GLY A 50 -16.95 4.39 -4.21
C GLY A 50 -16.38 3.05 -3.73
N ILE A 51 -16.58 2.70 -2.45
CA ILE A 51 -16.24 1.40 -1.88
C ILE A 51 -17.49 0.55 -1.78
N GLU A 52 -17.38 -0.69 -2.23
CA GLU A 52 -18.42 -1.69 -2.06
C GLU A 52 -17.79 -2.97 -1.48
N LEU A 53 -18.56 -3.69 -0.67
CA LEU A 53 -18.22 -5.06 -0.31
C LEU A 53 -18.59 -6.00 -1.46
N ASP A 54 -17.66 -6.87 -1.83
CA ASP A 54 -17.89 -7.94 -2.79
C ASP A 54 -17.75 -9.28 -2.08
N ASN A 55 -18.87 -9.96 -1.89
CA ASN A 55 -18.94 -11.26 -1.22
C ASN A 55 -18.84 -12.44 -2.19
N VAL A 56 -18.60 -12.18 -3.48
CA VAL A 56 -18.44 -13.21 -4.53
C VAL A 56 -16.99 -13.26 -5.02
N ILE A 57 -16.35 -12.11 -5.17
CA ILE A 57 -14.97 -11.98 -5.59
C ILE A 57 -14.12 -11.66 -4.36
N PHE A 58 -13.40 -12.65 -3.85
CA PHE A 58 -12.53 -12.51 -2.67
C PHE A 58 -11.29 -13.40 -2.81
N ALA A 59 -10.30 -13.16 -1.96
CA ALA A 59 -9.02 -13.85 -1.96
C ALA A 59 -8.80 -14.71 -0.71
N ASP A 60 -9.51 -14.44 0.39
CA ASP A 60 -9.36 -15.11 1.69
C ASP A 60 -10.52 -16.06 2.07
N GLY A 61 -11.69 -15.90 1.43
CA GLY A 61 -12.88 -16.73 1.68
C GLY A 61 -14.10 -15.97 2.21
N ASN A 62 -13.95 -14.71 2.65
CA ASN A 62 -14.96 -14.04 3.48
C ASN A 62 -15.53 -12.75 2.87
N GLY A 63 -14.85 -12.18 1.86
CA GLY A 63 -15.28 -10.97 1.15
C GLY A 63 -14.07 -10.18 0.67
N SER A 64 -14.29 -9.12 -0.10
CA SER A 64 -13.25 -8.13 -0.39
C SER A 64 -13.83 -6.74 -0.53
N LEU A 65 -12.96 -5.73 -0.52
CA LEU A 65 -13.34 -4.39 -0.92
C LEU A 65 -13.16 -4.22 -2.43
N ARG A 66 -14.23 -3.79 -3.09
CA ARG A 66 -14.29 -3.43 -4.50
C ARG A 66 -14.34 -1.92 -4.64
N PHE A 67 -13.56 -1.41 -5.58
CA PHE A 67 -13.51 0.00 -5.93
C PHE A 67 -13.70 0.16 -7.43
N PHE A 68 -14.65 0.99 -7.83
CA PHE A 68 -14.81 1.40 -9.21
C PHE A 68 -14.44 2.87 -9.39
N THR A 69 -13.57 3.15 -10.35
CA THR A 69 -13.18 4.51 -10.74
C THR A 69 -13.53 4.74 -12.21
N ASN A 70 -14.18 5.87 -12.49
CA ASN A 70 -14.45 6.35 -13.84
C ASN A 70 -13.46 7.46 -14.28
N SER A 71 -12.45 7.75 -13.47
CA SER A 71 -11.46 8.80 -13.71
C SER A 71 -10.10 8.20 -14.04
N SER A 72 -9.41 8.77 -15.02
CA SER A 72 -8.00 8.46 -15.30
C SER A 72 -7.02 9.12 -14.34
N GLU A 73 -7.50 10.07 -13.51
CA GLU A 73 -6.67 10.78 -12.54
C GLU A 73 -6.33 9.91 -11.32
N LYS A 74 -5.26 10.27 -10.63
CA LYS A 74 -4.84 9.60 -9.39
C LYS A 74 -5.90 9.73 -8.30
N THR A 75 -6.42 8.59 -7.86
CA THR A 75 -7.34 8.46 -6.73
C THR A 75 -6.64 7.76 -5.57
N VAL A 76 -6.71 8.35 -4.37
CA VAL A 76 -6.16 7.75 -3.14
C VAL A 76 -7.31 7.27 -2.28
N VAL A 77 -7.42 5.95 -2.17
CA VAL A 77 -8.34 5.28 -1.26
C VAL A 77 -7.66 5.16 0.10
N ARG A 78 -8.22 5.83 1.12
CA ARG A 78 -7.75 5.73 2.50
C ARG A 78 -8.42 4.54 3.16
N LEU A 79 -7.64 3.52 3.52
CA LEU A 79 -8.21 2.27 4.05
C LEU A 79 -8.18 2.28 5.57
N PHE A 80 -6.99 2.29 6.17
CA PHE A 80 -6.83 2.18 7.61
C PHE A 80 -5.78 3.12 8.16
N GLU A 81 -5.95 3.46 9.43
CA GLU A 81 -4.94 4.11 10.26
C GLU A 81 -4.76 3.30 11.54
N THR A 82 -3.52 3.17 11.99
CA THR A 82 -3.18 2.28 13.10
C THR A 82 -3.06 3.00 14.44
N GLY A 83 -2.86 4.32 14.43
CA GLY A 83 -2.40 5.07 15.60
C GLY A 83 -0.98 4.70 16.02
N PRO A 84 -0.57 5.07 17.24
CA PRO A 84 0.76 4.73 17.76
C PRO A 84 0.89 3.22 17.96
N MET A 85 1.95 2.62 17.41
CA MET A 85 2.20 1.17 17.54
C MET A 85 3.33 0.81 18.49
N GLY A 86 4.14 1.78 18.93
CA GLY A 86 5.29 1.51 19.80
C GLY A 86 6.44 0.75 19.12
N ILE A 87 6.52 0.79 17.79
CA ILE A 87 7.53 0.10 16.99
C ILE A 87 8.67 1.07 16.64
N ASP A 88 9.91 0.63 16.82
CA ASP A 88 11.13 1.36 16.50
C ASP A 88 12.19 0.44 15.91
N ASN A 89 13.11 0.96 15.10
CA ASN A 89 14.24 0.22 14.53
C ASN A 89 13.83 -1.07 13.78
N ARG A 90 12.88 -0.96 12.86
CA ARG A 90 12.29 -2.08 12.10
C ARG A 90 12.08 -1.73 10.63
N MET A 91 12.03 -2.75 9.79
CA MET A 91 11.39 -2.63 8.48
C MET A 91 9.90 -2.87 8.66
N LEU A 92 9.05 -1.87 8.42
CA LEU A 92 7.62 -2.06 8.28
C LEU A 92 7.30 -2.54 6.86
N ILE A 93 6.33 -3.45 6.75
CA ILE A 93 5.88 -4.02 5.48
C ILE A 93 4.36 -3.95 5.45
N TYR A 94 3.83 -3.21 4.49
CA TYR A 94 2.42 -3.22 4.16
C TYR A 94 2.20 -4.16 2.98
N SER A 95 1.44 -5.23 3.19
CA SER A 95 1.10 -6.23 2.17
C SER A 95 -0.41 -6.36 2.03
N ALA A 96 -0.87 -6.65 0.82
CA ALA A 96 -2.26 -6.96 0.51
C ALA A 96 -2.35 -7.87 -0.72
N LYS A 97 -3.46 -8.58 -0.87
CA LYS A 97 -3.85 -9.19 -2.14
C LYS A 97 -4.66 -8.18 -2.95
N VAL A 98 -4.29 -7.99 -4.21
CA VAL A 98 -4.95 -7.05 -5.11
C VAL A 98 -5.29 -7.76 -6.42
N LYS A 99 -6.50 -7.50 -6.93
CA LYS A 99 -6.98 -7.90 -8.24
C LYS A 99 -7.42 -6.65 -8.98
N SER A 100 -7.22 -6.58 -10.29
CA SER A 100 -7.60 -5.43 -11.10
C SER A 100 -8.30 -5.82 -12.39
N GLU A 101 -9.16 -4.92 -12.86
CA GLU A 101 -9.74 -4.84 -14.20
C GLU A 101 -9.68 -3.36 -14.63
N LEU A 102 -8.46 -2.83 -14.73
CA LEU A 102 -8.22 -1.44 -15.13
C LEU A 102 -8.07 -1.34 -16.65
N ASP A 103 -8.76 -0.38 -17.26
CA ASP A 103 -8.51 0.08 -18.61
C ASP A 103 -7.43 1.15 -18.58
N ASN A 104 -6.21 0.77 -18.99
CA ASN A 104 -5.02 1.63 -19.05
C ASN A 104 -4.74 2.38 -17.73
N GLY A 105 -3.96 1.77 -16.85
CA GLY A 105 -3.70 2.33 -15.54
C GLY A 105 -2.92 1.39 -14.63
N ILE A 106 -2.66 1.86 -13.41
CA ILE A 106 -2.01 1.08 -12.35
C ILE A 106 -2.73 1.25 -11.01
N ALA A 107 -2.67 0.21 -10.18
CA ALA A 107 -2.95 0.35 -8.76
C ALA A 107 -1.76 -0.14 -7.92
N TYR A 108 -1.49 0.53 -6.80
CA TYR A 108 -0.37 0.22 -5.92
C TYR A 108 -0.66 0.63 -4.48
N LEU A 109 0.00 -0.05 -3.54
CA LEU A 109 -0.08 0.30 -2.12
C LEU A 109 0.72 1.56 -1.81
N GLU A 110 0.18 2.42 -0.95
CA GLU A 110 0.89 3.56 -0.37
C GLU A 110 0.79 3.52 1.16
N MET A 111 1.93 3.62 1.83
CA MET A 111 2.01 3.65 3.28
C MET A 111 2.59 4.99 3.73
N TRP A 112 1.93 5.66 4.66
CA TRP A 112 2.44 6.87 5.31
C TRP A 112 2.80 6.59 6.77
N CYS A 113 3.94 7.07 7.23
CA CYS A 113 4.39 7.03 8.61
C CYS A 113 4.51 8.46 9.13
N ASP A 114 3.66 8.83 10.09
CA ASP A 114 3.74 10.12 10.78
C ASP A 114 4.67 9.96 12.00
N ILE A 115 5.86 10.56 11.95
CA ILE A 115 6.85 10.48 13.02
C ILE A 115 6.83 11.78 13.84
N PRO A 116 6.42 11.75 15.11
CA PRO A 116 6.34 12.94 15.96
C PRO A 116 7.66 13.73 15.98
N GLY A 117 7.58 15.03 15.74
CA GLY A 117 8.74 15.92 15.69
C GLY A 117 9.61 15.82 14.43
N LYS A 118 9.38 14.85 13.53
CA LYS A 118 10.15 14.68 12.28
C LYS A 118 9.30 14.90 11.01
N GLY A 119 7.98 14.68 11.08
CA GLY A 119 7.05 14.89 9.97
C GLY A 119 6.48 13.57 9.42
N ALA A 120 5.82 13.67 8.26
CA ALA A 120 5.18 12.54 7.59
C ALA A 120 6.02 12.08 6.39
N PHE A 121 6.29 10.78 6.33
CA PHE A 121 7.06 10.14 5.27
C PHE A 121 6.23 9.04 4.63
N PHE A 122 6.53 8.68 3.38
CA PHE A 122 5.76 7.68 2.66
C PHE A 122 6.61 6.67 1.89
N SER A 123 6.03 5.49 1.68
CA SER A 123 6.51 4.49 0.74
C SER A 123 5.41 4.13 -0.24
N ARG A 124 5.79 3.86 -1.50
CA ARG A 124 4.87 3.49 -2.58
C ARG A 124 5.31 2.18 -3.22
N GLY A 125 4.37 1.29 -3.46
CA GLY A 125 4.56 -0.01 -4.12
C GLY A 125 4.77 0.06 -5.63
N LEU A 126 5.42 1.10 -6.15
CA LEU A 126 5.61 1.31 -7.60
C LEU A 126 6.54 0.28 -8.27
N ALA A 127 7.22 -0.57 -7.50
CA ALA A 127 8.03 -1.65 -8.03
C ALA A 127 7.22 -2.86 -8.52
N GLN A 128 6.00 -3.03 -7.99
CA GLN A 128 5.06 -4.12 -8.28
C GLN A 128 3.61 -3.59 -8.33
N PRO A 129 3.29 -2.61 -9.21
CA PRO A 129 1.92 -2.19 -9.41
C PRO A 129 1.12 -3.31 -10.10
N VAL A 130 -0.19 -3.35 -9.87
CA VAL A 130 -1.12 -4.14 -10.70
C VAL A 130 -1.65 -3.26 -11.83
N SER A 131 -1.86 -3.85 -13.01
CA SER A 131 -2.39 -3.14 -14.19
C SER A 131 -3.19 -4.09 -15.08
N GLY A 132 -4.11 -3.54 -15.86
CA GLY A 132 -4.96 -4.35 -16.74
C GLY A 132 -5.89 -5.29 -15.96
N SER A 133 -6.25 -6.40 -16.60
CA SER A 133 -7.00 -7.50 -15.98
C SER A 133 -6.03 -8.50 -15.35
N THR A 134 -6.13 -8.71 -14.04
CA THR A 134 -5.26 -9.62 -13.28
C THR A 134 -6.07 -10.61 -12.44
N ASN A 135 -5.41 -11.68 -12.00
CA ASN A 135 -5.86 -12.47 -10.86
C ASN A 135 -5.30 -11.88 -9.56
N TRP A 136 -5.80 -12.35 -8.42
CA TRP A 136 -5.29 -11.98 -7.11
C TRP A 136 -3.77 -12.12 -7.04
N THR A 137 -3.10 -11.02 -6.75
CA THR A 137 -1.65 -10.92 -6.66
C THR A 137 -1.28 -10.28 -5.34
N THR A 138 -0.36 -10.88 -4.61
CA THR A 138 0.20 -10.26 -3.41
C THR A 138 1.13 -9.12 -3.81
N VAL A 139 0.81 -7.91 -3.37
CA VAL A 139 1.65 -6.72 -3.54
C VAL A 139 2.08 -6.21 -2.18
N GLN A 140 3.21 -5.49 -2.15
CA GLN A 140 3.73 -4.95 -0.91
C GLN A 140 4.57 -3.69 -1.11
N THR A 141 4.66 -2.90 -0.04
CA THR A 141 5.61 -1.80 0.08
C THR A 141 6.22 -1.79 1.47
N ALA A 142 7.47 -1.33 1.57
CA ALA A 142 8.24 -1.38 2.81
C ALA A 142 8.70 0.02 3.21
N PHE A 143 8.79 0.27 4.52
CA PHE A 143 9.29 1.52 5.09
C PHE A 143 10.28 1.20 6.22
N GLN A 144 11.47 1.75 6.13
CA GLN A 144 12.52 1.56 7.14
C GLN A 144 12.34 2.59 8.26
N LEU A 145 12.03 2.12 9.46
CA LEU A 145 12.09 2.92 10.69
C LEU A 145 13.49 2.79 11.29
N GLU A 146 14.26 3.86 11.29
CA GLU A 146 15.55 3.91 11.99
C GLU A 146 15.34 4.03 13.51
N ALA A 147 16.38 3.79 14.30
CA ALA A 147 16.31 3.98 15.75
C ALA A 147 15.84 5.41 16.13
N GLY A 148 14.91 5.50 17.07
CA GLY A 148 14.25 6.76 17.45
C GLY A 148 13.25 7.27 16.41
N GLN A 149 12.78 6.42 15.49
CA GLN A 149 11.66 6.73 14.58
C GLN A 149 10.46 5.87 14.95
N MET A 150 9.73 6.30 15.96
CA MET A 150 8.49 5.67 16.38
C MET A 150 7.29 6.37 15.73
N PRO A 151 6.54 5.73 14.82
CA PRO A 151 5.37 6.34 14.22
C PRO A 151 4.28 6.57 15.26
N GLY A 152 3.76 7.81 15.29
CA GLY A 152 2.53 8.15 16.01
C GLY A 152 1.28 7.72 15.24
N ASN A 153 1.41 7.49 13.94
CA ASN A 153 0.37 6.89 13.11
C ASN A 153 0.99 6.25 11.86
N VAL A 154 0.41 5.14 11.41
CA VAL A 154 0.68 4.57 10.09
C VAL A 154 -0.62 4.50 9.30
N LYS A 155 -0.63 5.14 8.12
CA LYS A 155 -1.78 5.19 7.20
C LYS A 155 -1.55 4.21 6.06
N LEU A 156 -2.53 3.36 5.81
CA LEU A 156 -2.53 2.33 4.77
C LEU A 156 -3.52 2.74 3.69
N ASN A 157 -3.02 2.96 2.48
CA ASN A 157 -3.81 3.43 1.34
C ASN A 157 -3.67 2.48 0.15
N LEU A 158 -4.68 2.46 -0.71
CA LEU A 158 -4.59 1.98 -2.07
C LEU A 158 -4.62 3.20 -3.00
N VAL A 159 -3.69 3.27 -3.94
CA VAL A 159 -3.69 4.31 -4.98
C VAL A 159 -4.07 3.67 -6.29
N ILE A 160 -5.01 4.30 -7.00
CA ILE A 160 -5.49 3.87 -8.32
C ILE A 160 -5.30 5.02 -9.29
N GLU A 161 -4.67 4.75 -10.42
CA GLU A 161 -4.48 5.67 -11.55
C GLU A 161 -5.04 4.97 -12.78
N GLY A 162 -6.18 5.43 -13.30
CA GLY A 162 -6.86 4.79 -14.43
C GLY A 162 -8.33 4.45 -14.15
N VAL A 163 -9.04 4.08 -15.20
CA VAL A 163 -10.47 3.75 -15.16
C VAL A 163 -10.65 2.25 -14.96
N GLY A 164 -11.64 1.83 -14.19
CA GLY A 164 -12.02 0.42 -14.04
C GLY A 164 -12.21 -0.01 -12.60
N THR A 165 -12.08 -1.31 -12.36
CA THR A 165 -12.33 -1.91 -11.04
C THR A 165 -11.04 -2.43 -10.42
N VAL A 166 -10.88 -2.22 -9.11
CA VAL A 166 -9.82 -2.81 -8.30
C VAL A 166 -10.45 -3.46 -7.07
N TRP A 167 -10.02 -4.67 -6.75
CA TRP A 167 -10.35 -5.34 -5.51
C TRP A 167 -9.10 -5.45 -4.64
N ILE A 168 -9.28 -5.30 -3.33
CA ILE A 168 -8.23 -5.48 -2.33
C ILE A 168 -8.75 -6.31 -1.17
N ASP A 169 -7.88 -7.18 -0.67
CA ASP A 169 -8.17 -8.16 0.36
C ASP A 169 -6.89 -8.50 1.16
N ASP A 170 -7.03 -9.13 2.33
CA ASP A 170 -5.97 -9.69 3.16
C ASP A 170 -4.86 -8.67 3.49
N ILE A 171 -5.26 -7.48 3.95
CA ILE A 171 -4.30 -6.43 4.31
C ILE A 171 -3.57 -6.82 5.59
N LYS A 172 -2.24 -6.76 5.54
CA LYS A 172 -1.35 -7.05 6.65
C LYS A 172 -0.34 -5.93 6.83
N LEU A 173 -0.15 -5.52 8.08
CA LEU A 173 0.99 -4.70 8.49
C LEU A 173 1.93 -5.57 9.32
N LEU A 174 3.11 -5.81 8.75
CA LEU A 174 4.13 -6.69 9.29
C LEU A 174 5.39 -5.89 9.61
N SER A 175 6.31 -6.49 10.36
CA SER A 175 7.65 -5.95 10.52
C SER A 175 8.74 -7.01 10.58
N SER A 176 9.95 -6.64 10.19
CA SER A 176 11.17 -7.42 10.43
C SER A 176 12.24 -6.57 11.14
N PRO A 177 13.21 -7.20 11.83
CA PRO A 177 14.43 -6.50 12.25
C PRO A 177 15.15 -5.82 11.08
N LEU A 178 15.84 -4.72 11.37
CA LEU A 178 16.92 -4.18 10.53
C LEU A 178 18.20 -4.94 10.92
N ASN A 179 18.94 -5.44 9.94
CA ASN A 179 20.16 -6.21 10.21
C ASN A 179 21.28 -5.29 10.70
#